data_AF-A0A380ZTE7-F1
#
_entry.id   AF-A0A380ZTE7-F1
#
_cell.length_a   1.000
_cell.length_b   1.000
_cell.length_c   1.000
_cell.angle_alpha   90.00
_cell.angle_beta   90.00
_cell.angle_gamma   90.00
#
_symmetry.space_group_name_H-M   'P 1'
#
loop_
_entity.id
_entity.type
_entity.pdbx_description
1 polymer ?
#
loop_
_entity_poly.entity_id
_entity_poly.type
_entity_poly.pdbx_seq_one_letter_code
_entity_poly.pdbx_strand_id
1 'polypeptide(L)'
;MQLEDNVPSYSVLSRFRTELTEKKAFDSLLSEINHQLEKYGILINKGTKVDASITQSLFHSKKPKTFEIAQDRKEDELSEEEVEKQDHFLKEVAEMG
;
A
#
# COMPACT_ATOMS: atom_id res chain seq x y z
N MET A 1 -4.11 -17.26 25.86
CA MET A 1 -5.11 -16.26 25.43
C MET A 1 -4.35 -15.25 24.61
N GLN A 2 -4.72 -15.13 23.33
CA GLN A 2 -3.90 -14.51 22.29
C GLN A 2 -3.58 -13.05 22.57
N LEU A 3 -2.34 -12.72 22.19
CA LEU A 3 -1.73 -11.40 22.18
C LEU A 3 -2.67 -10.38 21.53
N GLU A 4 -2.90 -9.27 22.22
CA GLU A 4 -3.61 -8.10 21.71
C GLU A 4 -2.92 -7.60 20.44
N ASP A 5 -3.38 -8.06 19.27
CA ASP A 5 -2.97 -7.48 17.99
C ASP A 5 -3.39 -6.01 17.99
N ASN A 6 -2.42 -5.11 17.83
CA ASN A 6 -2.64 -3.66 17.79
C ASN A 6 -3.46 -3.20 16.56
N VAL A 7 -3.86 -4.15 15.72
CA VAL A 7 -4.57 -3.92 14.46
C VAL A 7 -6.04 -4.33 14.64
N PRO A 8 -6.98 -3.39 14.45
CA PRO A 8 -8.40 -3.71 14.51
C PRO A 8 -8.76 -4.81 13.50
N SER A 9 -9.58 -5.79 13.91
CA SER A 9 -10.07 -6.82 12.99
C SER A 9 -10.82 -6.20 11.79
N TYR A 10 -10.91 -6.94 10.69
CA TYR A 10 -11.60 -6.54 9.44
C TYR A 10 -13.05 -6.08 9.65
N SER A 11 -13.69 -6.46 10.78
CA SER A 11 -15.05 -6.06 11.12
C SER A 11 -15.17 -4.70 11.82
N VAL A 12 -14.06 -4.16 12.36
CA VAL A 12 -14.10 -2.93 13.19
C VAL A 12 -14.49 -1.71 12.36
N LEU A 13 -13.96 -1.59 11.15
CA LEU A 13 -14.35 -0.52 10.21
C LEU A 13 -15.83 -0.59 9.84
N SER A 14 -16.36 -1.80 9.65
CA SER A 14 -17.78 -1.99 9.34
C SER A 14 -18.66 -1.52 10.49
N ARG A 15 -18.39 -1.97 11.73
CA ARG A 15 -19.14 -1.55 12.92
C ARG A 15 -19.04 -0.05 13.17
N PHE A 16 -17.85 0.53 13.01
CA PHE A 16 -17.63 1.97 13.13
C PHE A 16 -18.46 2.78 12.13
N ARG A 17 -18.52 2.34 10.87
CA ARG A 17 -19.32 2.98 9.83
C ARG A 17 -20.82 2.87 10.11
N THR A 18 -21.30 1.72 10.59
CA THR A 18 -22.70 1.54 10.98
C THR A 18 -23.08 2.51 12.10
N GLU A 19 -22.29 2.56 13.17
CA GLU A 19 -22.53 3.45 14.32
C GLU A 19 -22.55 4.94 13.91
N LEU A 20 -21.62 5.37 13.05
CA LEU A 20 -21.59 6.74 12.54
C LEU A 20 -22.80 7.08 11.67
N THR A 21 -23.31 6.12 10.92
CA THR A 21 -24.47 6.28 10.04
C THR A 21 -25.76 6.35 10.86
N GLU A 22 -25.93 5.47 11.84
CA GLU A 22 -27.07 5.47 12.78
C GLU A 22 -27.16 6.78 13.55
N LYS A 23 -26.01 7.33 13.98
CA LYS A 23 -25.92 8.63 14.67
C LYS A 23 -26.01 9.84 13.75
N LYS A 24 -26.11 9.65 12.43
CA LYS A 24 -26.08 10.73 11.40
C LYS A 24 -24.89 11.70 11.58
N ALA A 25 -23.80 11.21 12.16
CA ALA A 25 -22.62 12.03 12.49
C ALA A 25 -21.62 12.08 11.33
N PHE A 26 -21.79 11.21 10.33
CA PHE A 26 -20.87 11.08 9.20
C PHE A 26 -20.69 12.41 8.44
N ASP A 27 -21.79 13.10 8.13
CA ASP A 27 -21.75 14.36 7.39
C ASP A 27 -21.10 15.49 8.20
N SER A 28 -21.41 15.56 9.51
CA SER A 28 -20.82 16.55 10.40
C SER A 28 -19.32 16.34 10.57
N LEU A 29 -18.88 15.08 10.70
CA LEU A 29 -17.46 14.73 10.79
C LEU A 29 -16.73 15.09 9.50
N LEU A 30 -17.32 14.75 8.36
CA LEU A 30 -16.75 15.07 7.05
C LEU A 30 -16.63 16.58 6.83
N SER A 31 -17.64 17.35 7.25
CA SER A 31 -17.60 18.81 7.19
C SER A 31 -16.47 19.40 8.05
N GLU A 32 -16.26 18.88 9.25
CA GLU A 32 -15.20 19.35 10.14
C GLU A 32 -13.80 19.00 9.60
N ILE A 33 -13.64 17.79 9.04
CA ILE A 33 -12.40 17.40 8.35
C ILE A 33 -12.11 18.37 7.21
N ASN A 34 -13.11 18.67 6.37
CA ASN A 34 -12.96 19.62 5.27
C ASN A 34 -12.61 21.02 5.77
N HIS A 35 -13.26 21.50 6.84
CA HIS A 35 -12.95 22.79 7.45
C HIS A 35 -11.49 22.88 7.93
N GLN A 36 -10.97 21.81 8.54
CA GLN A 36 -9.57 21.74 8.96
C GLN A 36 -8.62 21.71 7.77
N LEU A 37 -8.93 20.92 6.73
CA LEU A 37 -8.12 20.86 5.51
C LEU A 37 -8.03 22.22 4.79
N GLU A 38 -9.12 22.98 4.77
CA GLU A 38 -9.13 24.36 4.27
C GLU A 38 -8.29 25.28 5.15
N LYS A 39 -8.45 25.20 6.48
CA LYS A 39 -7.69 26.02 7.44
C LYS A 39 -6.18 25.83 7.31
N TYR A 40 -5.73 24.59 7.13
CA TYR A 40 -4.31 24.27 6.97
C TYR A 40 -3.79 24.50 5.54
N GLY A 41 -4.64 24.94 4.60
CA GLY A 41 -4.25 25.18 3.22
C GLY A 41 -3.83 23.91 2.46
N ILE A 42 -4.23 22.73 2.96
CA ILE A 42 -3.97 21.43 2.32
C ILE A 42 -4.86 21.28 1.09
N LEU A 43 -6.05 21.88 1.15
CA LEU A 43 -7.00 21.92 0.05
C LEU A 43 -6.57 22.98 -1.00
N ILE A 44 -6.27 22.52 -2.22
CA ILE A 44 -5.90 23.41 -3.34
C ILE A 44 -7.18 24.06 -3.90
N ASN A 45 -7.62 25.14 -3.27
CA ASN A 45 -8.86 25.84 -3.65
C ASN A 45 -8.59 26.96 -4.65
N LYS A 46 -7.34 27.43 -4.72
CA LYS A 46 -6.86 28.45 -5.65
C LYS A 46 -5.51 28.02 -6.21
N GLY A 47 -5.52 27.64 -7.49
CA GLY A 47 -4.35 27.15 -8.22
C GLY A 47 -4.77 26.27 -9.39
N THR A 48 -3.88 26.10 -10.36
CA THR A 48 -4.10 25.19 -11.49
C THR A 48 -3.66 23.79 -11.07
N LYS A 49 -4.56 22.79 -11.15
CA LYS A 49 -4.17 21.37 -11.15
C LYS A 49 -3.33 21.13 -12.40
N VAL A 50 -2.02 21.24 -12.28
CA VAL A 50 -1.11 20.84 -13.34
C VAL A 50 -0.97 19.32 -13.25
N ASP A 51 -1.76 18.62 -14.06
CA ASP A 51 -1.55 17.19 -14.28
C ASP A 51 -0.17 17.02 -14.95
N ALA A 52 0.72 16.24 -14.34
CA ALA A 52 2.03 15.94 -14.90
C ALA A 52 1.91 14.73 -15.85
N SER A 53 1.18 14.89 -16.95
CA SER A 53 1.16 13.87 -18.00
C SER A 53 2.46 13.95 -18.80
N ILE A 54 3.18 12.82 -18.92
CA ILE A 54 4.34 12.71 -19.80
C ILE A 54 3.82 12.77 -21.24
N THR A 55 3.94 13.95 -21.86
CA THR A 55 3.65 14.12 -23.29
C THR A 55 4.89 13.70 -24.10
N GLN A 56 4.70 12.95 -25.18
CA GLN A 56 5.78 12.62 -26.10
C GLN A 56 6.25 13.91 -26.79
N SER A 57 7.38 14.45 -26.37
CA SER A 57 7.98 15.61 -27.04
C SER A 57 8.36 15.24 -28.47
N LEU A 58 8.23 16.17 -29.43
CA LEU A 58 8.69 15.98 -30.81
C LEU A 58 10.20 15.68 -30.91
N PHE A 59 10.96 16.05 -29.88
CA PHE A 59 12.40 15.80 -29.75
C PHE A 59 12.74 14.51 -28.98
N HIS A 60 11.76 13.64 -28.73
CA HIS A 60 12.04 12.35 -28.12
C HIS A 60 12.86 11.48 -29.09
N SER A 61 13.89 10.83 -28.57
CA SER A 61 14.70 9.90 -29.34
C SER A 61 13.79 8.79 -29.87
N LYS A 62 13.53 8.76 -31.19
CA LYS A 62 12.74 7.71 -31.87
C LYS A 62 13.41 6.32 -31.82
N LYS A 63 14.58 6.21 -31.19
CA LYS A 63 15.28 4.94 -31.05
C LYS A 63 14.52 4.09 -30.04
N PRO A 64 14.12 2.86 -30.38
CA PRO A 64 13.55 1.94 -29.41
C PRO A 64 14.58 1.77 -28.30
N LYS A 65 14.18 2.06 -27.06
CA LYS A 65 15.02 1.77 -25.90
C LYS A 65 15.05 0.25 -25.76
N THR A 66 16.15 -0.37 -26.18
CA THR A 66 16.44 -1.76 -25.89
C THR A 66 16.81 -1.84 -24.42
N PHE A 67 15.86 -2.29 -23.60
CA PHE A 67 16.14 -2.62 -22.20
C PHE A 67 16.50 -4.10 -22.16
N GLU A 68 17.71 -4.41 -21.69
CA GLU A 68 17.99 -5.75 -21.19
C GLU A 68 17.30 -5.87 -19.83
N ILE A 69 16.17 -6.57 -19.80
CA ILE A 69 15.51 -6.92 -18.55
C ILE A 69 16.41 -7.97 -17.90
N ALA A 70 17.04 -7.64 -16.78
CA ALA A 70 17.75 -8.62 -15.98
C ALA A 70 16.75 -9.70 -15.56
N GLN A 71 17.04 -10.95 -15.87
CA GLN A 71 16.24 -12.05 -15.33
C GLN A 71 16.48 -12.11 -13.83
N ASP A 72 15.39 -12.06 -13.07
CA ASP A 72 15.43 -12.25 -11.63
C ASP A 72 15.99 -13.65 -11.32
N ARG A 73 16.62 -13.78 -10.15
CA ARG A 73 17.14 -15.07 -9.71
C ARG A 73 15.95 -15.99 -9.50
N LYS A 74 15.91 -17.11 -10.23
CA LYS A 74 14.82 -18.09 -10.21
C LYS A 74 14.77 -18.89 -8.90
N GLU A 75 14.59 -18.20 -7.77
CA GLU A 75 14.39 -18.85 -6.46
C GLU A 75 13.02 -19.58 -6.42
N ASP A 76 12.10 -19.28 -7.33
CA ASP A 76 10.82 -19.99 -7.52
C ASP A 76 10.95 -21.34 -8.28
N GLU A 77 12.09 -21.64 -8.90
CA GLU A 77 12.36 -22.93 -9.58
C GLU A 77 13.16 -23.90 -8.69
N LEU A 78 13.16 -23.71 -7.37
CA LEU A 78 13.76 -24.66 -6.43
C LEU A 78 12.92 -25.95 -6.41
N SER A 79 13.60 -27.09 -6.52
CA SER A 79 12.95 -28.39 -6.38
C SER A 79 12.38 -28.56 -4.96
N GLU A 80 11.30 -29.32 -4.80
CA GLU A 80 10.69 -29.60 -3.48
C GLU A 80 11.74 -30.11 -2.47
N GLU A 81 12.72 -30.87 -2.93
CA GLU A 81 13.84 -31.37 -2.11
C GLU A 81 14.78 -30.26 -1.60
N GLU A 82 14.96 -29.18 -2.34
CA GLU A 82 15.79 -28.04 -1.93
C GLU A 82 15.07 -27.17 -0.91
N VAL A 83 13.74 -27.01 -1.06
CA VAL A 83 12.88 -26.31 -0.11
C VAL A 83 12.85 -27.06 1.23
N GLU A 84 12.70 -28.39 1.22
CA GLU A 84 12.71 -29.19 2.45
C GLU A 84 14.05 -29.12 3.18
N LYS A 85 15.18 -29.10 2.46
CA LYS A 85 16.51 -28.95 3.06
C LYS A 85 16.69 -27.57 3.70
N GLN A 86 16.17 -26.52 3.08
CA GLN A 86 16.19 -25.16 3.62
C GLN A 86 15.32 -25.04 4.88
N ASP A 87 14.12 -25.63 4.87
CA ASP A 87 13.22 -25.65 6.02
C ASP A 87 13.79 -26.43 7.20
N HIS A 88 14.41 -27.59 6.94
CA HIS A 88 15.11 -28.37 7.97
C HIS A 88 16.26 -27.55 8.60
N PHE A 89 17.07 -26.92 7.76
CA PHE A 89 18.18 -26.09 8.23
C PHE A 89 17.71 -24.89 9.05
N LEU A 90 16.63 -24.21 8.62
CA LEU A 90 16.06 -23.07 9.34
C LEU A 90 15.54 -23.47 10.72
N LYS A 91 14.91 -24.64 10.81
CA LYS A 91 14.37 -25.17 12.07
C LYS A 91 15.48 -25.56 13.05
N GLU A 92 16.55 -26.17 12.55
CA GLU A 92 17.73 -26.52 13.35
C GLU A 92 18.43 -25.27 13.91
N VAL A 93 18.55 -24.20 13.10
CA VAL A 93 19.11 -22.92 13.56
C VAL A 93 18.21 -22.23 14.59
N ALA A 94 16.88 -22.33 14.46
CA ALA A 94 15.93 -21.76 15.41
C ALA A 94 15.88 -22.51 16.75
N GLU A 95 16.17 -23.81 16.76
CA GLU A 95 16.20 -24.64 17.98
C GLU A 95 17.53 -24.52 18.74
N MET A 96 18.60 -24.01 18.11
CA MET A 96 19.90 -23.76 18.74
C MET A 96 20.10 -22.32 19.26
N GLY A 97 19.10 -21.44 19.16
CA GLY A 97 19.12 -20.08 19.71
C GLY A 97 18.29 -19.95 20.98
#